data_AF-A0A370X1D3-F1
#
_entry.id   AF-A0A370X1D3-F1
#
_cell.length_a   1.000
_cell.length_b   1.000
_cell.length_c   1.000
_cell.angle_alpha   90.00
_cell.angle_beta   90.00
_cell.angle_gamma   90.00
#
_symmetry.space_group_name_H-M   'P 1'
#
loop_
_entity.id
_entity.type
_entity.pdbx_description
1 polymer ?
#
loop_
_entity_poly.entity_id
_entity_poly.type
_entity_poly.pdbx_seq_one_letter_code
_entity_poly.pdbx_strand_id
1 'polypeptide(L)'
;MNEAAPANLERALQLTLEMLDAAAGSNWDRVSQLDAERERHLHQRRAGPLNENDRQIVAALRRHNQTLLAHAEAARATFKQQLEQHHYNHRALRSYISSSR
;
A
#
# COMPACT_ATOMS: atom_id res chain seq x y z
N MET A 1 -5.47 -34.51 -5.79
CA MET A 1 -5.69 -33.09 -6.15
C MET A 1 -5.84 -32.27 -4.87
N ASN A 2 -4.76 -31.70 -4.32
CA ASN A 2 -4.75 -30.92 -3.07
C ASN A 2 -3.66 -29.81 -3.07
N GLU A 3 -3.33 -29.22 -4.24
CA GLU A 3 -2.21 -28.25 -4.38
C GLU A 3 -2.65 -26.78 -4.50
N ALA A 4 -3.94 -26.47 -4.59
CA ALA A 4 -4.41 -25.11 -4.89
C ALA A 4 -4.30 -24.12 -3.71
N ALA A 5 -4.35 -24.60 -2.46
CA ALA A 5 -4.33 -23.74 -1.27
C ALA A 5 -2.96 -23.10 -0.95
N PRO A 6 -1.82 -23.82 -0.98
CA PRO A 6 -0.51 -23.20 -0.74
C PRO A 6 -0.15 -22.17 -1.83
N ALA A 7 -0.47 -22.46 -3.10
CA ALA A 7 -0.20 -21.57 -4.23
C ALA A 7 -0.87 -20.19 -4.10
N ASN A 8 -2.04 -20.10 -3.45
CA ASN A 8 -2.74 -18.83 -3.27
C ASN A 8 -2.07 -17.90 -2.24
N LEU A 9 -1.54 -18.46 -1.15
CA LEU A 9 -0.82 -17.69 -0.13
C LEU A 9 0.54 -17.22 -0.64
N GLU A 10 1.25 -18.07 -1.37
CA GLU A 10 2.50 -17.71 -2.02
C GLU A 10 2.28 -16.60 -3.06
N ARG A 11 1.21 -16.69 -3.86
CA ARG A 11 0.86 -15.63 -4.81
C ARG A 11 0.49 -14.32 -4.11
N ALA A 12 -0.25 -14.38 -3.00
CA ALA A 12 -0.55 -13.20 -2.20
C ALA A 12 0.71 -12.56 -1.60
N LEU A 13 1.71 -13.36 -1.21
CA LEU A 13 3.00 -12.87 -0.74
C LEU A 13 3.77 -12.17 -1.85
N GLN A 14 3.82 -12.77 -3.04
CA GLN A 14 4.46 -12.16 -4.21
C GLN A 14 3.81 -10.82 -4.57
N LEU A 15 2.48 -10.76 -4.64
CA LEU A 15 1.76 -9.51 -4.90
C LEU A 15 2.06 -8.45 -3.84
N THR A 16 2.22 -8.84 -2.57
CA THR A 16 2.58 -7.91 -1.49
C THR A 16 4.01 -7.37 -1.66
N LEU A 17 4.95 -8.15 -2.18
CA LEU A 17 6.29 -7.68 -2.52
C LEU A 17 6.24 -6.68 -3.70
N GLU A 18 5.47 -6.98 -4.75
CA GLU A 18 5.25 -6.05 -5.86
C GLU A 18 4.59 -4.74 -5.41
N MET A 19 3.70 -4.79 -4.41
CA MET A 19 3.11 -3.60 -3.80
C MET A 19 4.15 -2.75 -3.06
N LEU A 20 5.12 -3.37 -2.38
CA LEU A 20 6.21 -2.64 -1.72
C LEU A 20 7.10 -1.92 -2.75
N ASP A 21 7.43 -2.58 -3.86
CA ASP A 21 8.21 -1.96 -4.94
C ASP A 21 7.45 -0.79 -5.57
N ALA A 22 6.15 -0.96 -5.83
CA ALA A 22 5.30 0.11 -6.33
C ALA A 22 5.18 1.29 -5.34
N ALA A 23 5.05 1.00 -4.04
CA ALA A 23 5.00 2.02 -2.99
C ALA A 23 6.32 2.78 -2.84
N ALA A 24 7.47 2.09 -2.97
CA ALA A 24 8.78 2.73 -3.01
C ALA A 24 8.91 3.71 -4.18
N GLY A 25 8.31 3.37 -5.33
CA GLY A 25 8.19 4.25 -6.50
C GLY A 25 7.06 5.29 -6.42
N SER A 26 6.36 5.41 -5.28
CA SER A 26 5.17 6.27 -5.11
C SER A 26 4.03 6.00 -6.11
N ASN A 27 3.98 4.82 -6.71
CA ASN A 27 2.95 4.40 -7.66
C ASN A 27 1.75 3.79 -6.93
N TRP A 28 0.99 4.65 -6.25
CA TRP A 28 -0.15 4.23 -5.41
C TRP A 28 -1.31 3.64 -6.20
N ASP A 29 -1.50 4.04 -7.46
CA ASP A 29 -2.50 3.44 -8.35
C ASP A 29 -2.19 1.96 -8.61
N ARG A 30 -0.90 1.64 -8.85
CA ARG A 30 -0.46 0.25 -9.02
C ARG A 30 -0.61 -0.55 -7.73
N VAL A 31 -0.34 0.06 -6.57
CA VAL A 31 -0.56 -0.58 -5.25
C VAL A 31 -2.03 -0.98 -5.10
N SER A 32 -2.98 -0.10 -5.43
CA SER A 32 -4.42 -0.42 -5.35
C SER A 32 -4.86 -1.53 -6.30
N GLN A 33 -4.32 -1.58 -7.52
CA GLN A 33 -4.61 -2.66 -8.47
C GLN A 33 -4.09 -4.01 -7.95
N LEU A 34 -2.86 -4.03 -7.43
CA LEU A 34 -2.24 -5.22 -6.86
C LEU A 34 -2.97 -5.71 -5.62
N ASP A 35 -3.48 -4.80 -4.79
CA ASP A 35 -4.27 -5.14 -3.61
C ASP A 35 -5.56 -5.88 -3.97
N ALA A 36 -6.29 -5.41 -4.99
CA ALA A 36 -7.48 -6.07 -5.47
C ALA A 36 -7.21 -7.48 -6.02
N GLU A 37 -6.05 -7.70 -6.66
CA GLU A 37 -5.61 -9.03 -7.09
C GLU A 37 -5.28 -9.91 -5.88
N ARG A 38 -4.56 -9.35 -4.89
CA ARG A 38 -4.16 -10.04 -3.67
C ARG A 38 -5.37 -10.51 -2.85
N GLU A 39 -6.38 -9.67 -2.68
CA GLU A 39 -7.61 -10.03 -1.96
C GLU A 39 -8.30 -11.25 -2.58
N ARG A 40 -8.35 -11.34 -3.91
CA ARG A 40 -8.93 -12.51 -4.60
C ARG A 40 -8.20 -13.80 -4.22
N HIS A 41 -6.87 -13.78 -4.17
CA HIS A 41 -6.09 -14.95 -3.78
C HIS A 41 -6.25 -15.30 -2.29
N LEU A 42 -6.33 -14.29 -1.41
CA LEU A 42 -6.60 -14.51 0.01
C LEU A 42 -7.99 -15.13 0.24
N HIS A 43 -9.02 -14.69 -0.50
CA HIS A 43 -10.37 -15.25 -0.43
C HIS A 43 -10.49 -16.66 -1.00
N GLN A 44 -9.64 -17.03 -1.97
CA GLN A 44 -9.61 -18.37 -2.56
C GLN A 44 -8.89 -19.41 -1.68
N ARG A 45 -8.24 -18.98 -0.58
CA ARG A 45 -7.70 -19.92 0.41
C ARG A 45 -8.84 -20.69 1.06
N ARG A 46 -8.87 -22.01 0.88
CA ARG A 46 -9.88 -22.89 1.50
C ARG A 46 -9.82 -22.80 3.03
N ALA A 47 -10.99 -22.79 3.66
CA ALA A 47 -11.13 -22.90 5.11
C ALA A 47 -10.56 -24.26 5.56
N GLY A 48 -9.54 -24.23 6.42
CA GLY A 48 -8.83 -25.39 6.91
C GLY A 48 -7.68 -25.00 7.84
N PRO A 49 -7.16 -25.96 8.64
CA PRO A 49 -6.06 -25.70 9.55
C PRO A 49 -4.82 -25.27 8.75
N LEU A 50 -4.17 -24.19 9.21
CA LEU A 50 -2.90 -23.72 8.67
C LEU A 50 -1.80 -24.75 9.00
N ASN A 51 -1.07 -25.20 8.00
CA ASN A 51 0.18 -25.90 8.23
C ASN A 51 1.28 -24.90 8.62
N GLU A 52 2.47 -25.39 8.99
CA GLU A 52 3.55 -24.52 9.44
C GLU A 52 4.06 -23.56 8.35
N ASN A 53 4.11 -24.01 7.10
CA ASN A 53 4.49 -23.17 5.96
C ASN A 53 3.51 -22.01 5.76
N ASP A 54 2.21 -22.29 5.81
CA ASP A 54 1.18 -21.27 5.69
C ASP A 54 1.29 -20.23 6.82
N ARG A 55 1.63 -20.65 8.05
CA ARG A 55 1.84 -19.72 9.17
C ARG A 55 3.04 -18.80 8.91
N GLN A 56 4.12 -19.33 8.36
CA GLN A 56 5.30 -18.54 8.00
C GLN A 56 4.97 -17.53 6.90
N ILE A 57 4.22 -17.93 5.86
CA ILE A 57 3.77 -17.02 4.81
C ILE A 57 2.85 -15.93 5.37
N VAL A 58 1.90 -16.29 6.24
CA VAL A 58 1.01 -15.32 6.90
C VAL A 58 1.81 -14.35 7.80
N ALA A 59 2.83 -14.83 8.49
CA ALA A 59 3.71 -13.97 9.28
C ALA A 59 4.50 -12.99 8.39
N ALA A 60 5.01 -13.45 7.25
CA ALA A 60 5.68 -12.61 6.27
C ALA A 60 4.72 -11.56 5.68
N LEU A 61 3.52 -11.97 5.27
CA LEU A 61 2.46 -11.07 4.78
C LEU A 61 2.14 -9.96 5.80
N ARG A 62 1.99 -10.31 7.09
CA ARG A 62 1.75 -9.33 8.15
C ARG A 62 2.89 -8.33 8.28
N ARG A 63 4.14 -8.80 8.27
CA ARG A 63 5.32 -7.94 8.34
C ARG A 63 5.37 -6.98 7.14
N HIS A 64 5.17 -7.48 5.94
CA HIS A 64 5.19 -6.64 4.74
C HIS A 64 4.03 -5.64 4.71
N ASN A 65 2.84 -6.03 5.21
CA ASN A 65 1.72 -5.10 5.37
C ASN A 65 2.04 -3.95 6.32
N GLN A 66 2.75 -4.21 7.43
CA GLN A 66 3.20 -3.14 8.32
C GLN A 66 4.17 -2.19 7.62
N THR A 67 5.10 -2.72 6.81
CA THR A 67 6.00 -1.90 6.00
C THR A 67 5.24 -1.05 4.99
N LEU A 68 4.27 -1.63 4.28
CA LEU A 68 3.44 -0.90 3.31
C LEU A 68 2.63 0.23 3.97
N LEU A 69 2.06 -0.03 5.15
CA LEU A 69 1.36 0.99 5.93
C LEU A 69 2.29 2.15 6.32
N ALA A 70 3.52 1.86 6.74
CA ALA A 70 4.50 2.89 7.05
C ALA A 70 4.85 3.75 5.82
N HIS A 71 4.98 3.14 4.63
CA HIS A 71 5.16 3.89 3.38
C HIS A 71 3.96 4.79 3.06
N ALA A 72 2.73 4.29 3.25
CA ALA A 72 1.51 5.05 3.01
C ALA A 72 1.38 6.24 3.98
N GLU A 73 1.74 6.06 5.24
CA GLU A 73 1.77 7.13 6.24
C GLU A 73 2.79 8.22 5.88
N ALA A 74 3.99 7.81 5.47
CA ALA A 74 5.02 8.75 5.01
C ALA A 74 4.55 9.56 3.79
N ALA A 75 3.99 8.88 2.78
CA ALA A 75 3.45 9.56 1.59
C ALA A 75 2.31 10.53 1.95
N ARG A 76 1.41 10.14 2.85
CA ARG A 76 0.32 11.00 3.33
C ARG A 76 0.87 12.25 4.03
N ALA A 77 1.92 12.12 4.83
CA ALA A 77 2.57 13.24 5.49
C ALA A 77 3.18 14.22 4.47
N THR A 78 3.86 13.70 3.44
CA THR A 78 4.41 14.52 2.35
C THR A 78 3.33 15.27 1.59
N PHE A 79 2.23 14.61 1.21
CA PHE A 79 1.13 15.26 0.51
C PHE A 79 0.47 16.36 1.35
N LYS A 80 0.31 16.12 2.66
CA LYS A 80 -0.23 17.13 3.58
C LYS A 80 0.66 18.38 3.61
N GLN A 81 1.98 18.20 3.74
CA GLN A 81 2.93 19.31 3.76
C GLN A 81 2.91 20.10 2.44
N GLN A 82 2.85 19.41 1.30
CA GLN A 82 2.76 20.07 -0.01
C GLN A 82 1.48 20.90 -0.16
N LEU A 83 0.35 20.38 0.31
CA LEU A 83 -0.93 21.09 0.26
C LEU A 83 -0.92 22.34 1.16
N GLU A 84 -0.38 22.22 2.37
CA GLU A 84 -0.20 23.36 3.28
C GLU A 84 0.70 24.44 2.66
N GLN A 85 1.80 24.05 2.04
CA GLN A 85 2.69 24.97 1.33
C GLN A 85 1.97 25.66 0.16
N HIS A 86 1.17 24.92 -0.61
CA HIS A 86 0.40 25.48 -1.71
C HIS A 86 -0.62 26.51 -1.22
N HIS A 87 -1.36 26.21 -0.15
CA HIS A 87 -2.29 27.16 0.46
C HIS A 87 -1.60 28.41 1.00
N TYR A 88 -0.44 28.24 1.64
CA TYR A 88 0.37 29.37 2.10
C TYR A 88 0.82 30.27 0.94
N ASN A 89 1.38 29.68 -0.12
CA ASN A 89 1.83 30.41 -1.30
C ASN A 89 0.68 31.17 -1.96
N HIS A 90 -0.47 30.52 -2.14
CA HIS A 90 -1.65 31.16 -2.72
C HIS A 90 -2.15 32.33 -1.86
N ARG A 91 -2.13 32.19 -0.53
CA ARG A 91 -2.52 33.26 0.39
C ARG A 91 -1.55 34.45 0.33
N ALA A 92 -0.24 34.19 0.29
CA ALA A 92 0.78 35.22 0.20
C ALA A 92 0.66 36.01 -1.11
N LEU A 93 0.48 35.31 -2.25
CA LEU A 93 0.24 35.94 -3.55
C LEU A 93 -1.01 36.82 -3.54
N ARG A 94 -2.11 36.33 -2.98
CA ARG A 94 -3.35 37.11 -2.86
C ARG A 94 -3.16 38.37 -2.02
N SER A 95 -2.43 38.26 -0.90
CA SER A 95 -2.09 39.40 -0.05
C SER A 95 -1.28 40.45 -0.82
N TYR A 96 -0.24 40.03 -1.55
CA TYR A 96 0.62 40.91 -2.33
C TYR A 96 -0.14 41.66 -3.44
N ILE A 97 -1.04 40.96 -4.16
CA ILE A 97 -1.88 41.57 -5.18
C ILE A 97 -2.87 42.57 -4.56
N SER A 98 -3.42 42.27 -3.38
CA SER A 98 -4.35 43.18 -2.70
C SER A 98 -3.66 44.41 -2.08
N SER A 99 -2.39 44.30 -1.68
CA SER A 99 -1.63 45.40 -1.08
C SER A 99 -0.90 46.28 -2.09
N SER A 100 -0.90 45.91 -3.38
CA SER A 100 -0.25 46.65 -4.47
C SER A 100 -1.24 47.47 -5.33
N ARG A 101 -2.50 47.57 -4.89
CA ARG A 101 -3.51 48.51 -5.41
C ARG A 101 -3.73 49.62 -4.39
#